data_AF-A0A7C6HX00-F1
#
_entry.id   AF-A0A7C6HX00-F1
#
_cell.length_a   1.000
_cell.length_b   1.000
_cell.length_c   1.000
_cell.angle_alpha   90.00
_cell.angle_beta   90.00
_cell.angle_gamma   90.00
#
_symmetry.space_group_name_H-M   'P 1'
#
loop_
_entity.id
_entity.type
_entity.pdbx_description
1 polymer ?
#
loop_
_entity_poly.entity_id
_entity_poly.type
_entity_poly.pdbx_seq_one_letter_code
_entity_poly.pdbx_strand_id
1 'polypeptide(L)' 'MISLIVAMTRSGLIGKDNDLPWNYPEDLQYFKKTTLNKTVAMGEKTFLSIYNRNQKPLPKR' A
#
# COMPACT_ATOMS: atom_id res chain seq x y z
N MET A 1 -9.60 -0.23 -17.79
CA MET A 1 -9.64 1.01 -16.99
C MET A 1 -8.66 0.87 -15.84
N ILE A 2 -7.85 1.88 -15.56
CA ILE A 2 -6.86 1.88 -14.49
C ILE A 2 -7.33 2.85 -13.40
N SER A 3 -7.11 2.49 -12.14
CA SER A 3 -7.43 3.34 -10.98
C SER A 3 -6.19 3.49 -10.11
N LEU A 4 -6.06 4.66 -9.49
CA LEU A 4 -5.02 4.96 -8.51
C LEU A 4 -5.64 4.92 -7.10
N ILE A 5 -4.90 4.38 -6.14
CA ILE A 5 -5.26 4.37 -4.72
C ILE A 5 -4.03 4.82 -3.93
N VAL A 6 -4.18 5.80 -3.04
CA VAL A 6 -3.09 6.39 -2.27
C VAL A 6 -3.61 6.95 -0.94
N ALA A 7 -2.84 6.76 0.13
CA ALA A 7 -2.98 7.48 1.38
C ALA A 7 -1.92 8.59 1.43
N MET A 8 -2.33 9.82 1.73
CA MET A 8 -1.50 11.00 1.55
C MET A 8 -1.83 12.07 2.59
N THR A 9 -0.82 12.78 3.08
CA THR A 9 -1.04 13.98 3.91
C THR A 9 -1.54 15.16 3.06
N ARG A 10 -2.01 16.23 3.70
CA ARG A 10 -2.36 17.47 2.99
C ARG A 10 -1.19 18.11 2.24
N SER A 11 0.04 17.81 2.66
CA SER A 11 1.28 18.28 2.03
C SER A 11 1.82 17.34 0.94
N GLY A 12 1.13 16.24 0.63
CA GLY A 12 1.54 15.33 -0.43
C GLY A 12 2.44 14.16 0.03
N LEU A 13 2.73 14.03 1.32
CA LEU A 13 3.59 12.96 1.83
C LEU A 13 2.85 11.61 1.79
N ILE A 14 3.49 10.60 1.20
CA ILE A 14 2.95 9.23 1.05
C ILE A 14 3.80 8.15 1.76
N GLY A 15 5.00 8.50 2.20
CA GLY A 15 5.97 7.56 2.76
C GLY A 15 7.20 8.29 3.30
N LYS A 16 7.88 7.68 4.26
CA LYS A 16 9.16 8.16 4.82
C LYS A 16 10.05 6.94 5.08
N ASP A 17 11.34 7.02 4.71
CA ASP A 17 12.32 5.96 4.97
C ASP A 17 11.88 4.56 4.48
N ASN A 18 11.20 4.52 3.33
CA ASN A 18 10.64 3.31 2.71
C ASN A 18 9.57 2.58 3.56
N ASP A 19 8.87 3.31 4.44
CA ASP A 19 7.70 2.82 5.18
C ASP A 19 6.59 3.89 5.22
N LEU A 20 5.42 3.49 5.70
CA LEU A 20 4.34 4.39 6.05
C LEU A 20 4.70 5.10 7.36
N PRO A 21 4.69 6.45 7.41
CA PRO A 21 5.01 7.20 8.62
C PRO A 21 3.86 7.18 9.64
N TRP A 22 2.82 6.39 9.40
CA TRP A 22 1.66 6.21 10.26
C TRP A 22 1.28 4.73 10.39
N ASN A 23 0.52 4.42 11.43
CA ASN A 23 -0.04 3.09 11.67
C ASN A 23 -1.55 3.19 11.91
N TYR A 24 -2.32 3.24 10.83
CA TYR A 24 -3.79 3.26 10.85
C TYR A 24 -4.32 1.93 10.29
N PRO A 25 -4.76 0.98 11.13
CA PRO A 25 -5.27 -0.31 10.67
C PRO A 25 -6.44 -0.18 9.70
N GLU A 26 -7.29 0.84 9.87
CA GLU A 26 -8.47 1.11 9.05
C GLU A 26 -8.08 1.45 7.61
N ASP A 27 -7.00 2.19 7.41
CA ASP A 27 -6.47 2.54 6.08
C ASP A 27 -6.01 1.29 5.32
N LEU A 28 -5.28 0.39 6.01
CA LEU A 28 -4.87 -0.89 5.44
C LEU A 28 -6.05 -1.82 5.15
N GLN A 29 -7.07 -1.82 6.02
CA GLN A 29 -8.31 -2.57 5.79
C GLN A 29 -9.05 -2.04 4.55
N TYR A 30 -9.13 -0.72 4.39
CA TYR A 30 -9.72 -0.09 3.22
C TYR A 30 -8.96 -0.43 1.94
N PHE A 31 -7.62 -0.32 1.96
CA PHE A 31 -6.77 -0.71 0.84
C PHE A 31 -7.00 -2.18 0.45
N LYS A 32 -7.01 -3.08 1.45
CA LYS A 32 -7.27 -4.51 1.23
C LYS A 32 -8.63 -4.74 0.59
N LYS A 33 -9.70 -4.13 1.11
CA LYS A 33 -11.06 -4.26 0.58
C LYS A 33 -11.14 -3.76 -0.88
N THR A 34 -10.49 -2.64 -1.16
CA THR A 34 -10.54 -1.99 -2.47
C THR A 34 -9.75 -2.75 -3.54
N THR A 35 -8.65 -3.41 -3.16
CA THR A 35 -7.73 -4.10 -4.08
C THR A 35 -7.89 -5.63 -4.12
N LEU A 36 -8.75 -6.22 -3.29
CA LEU A 36 -8.97 -7.67 -3.28
C LEU A 36 -9.44 -8.19 -4.64
N ASN A 37 -8.85 -9.30 -5.10
CA ASN A 37 -9.14 -9.94 -6.38
C ASN A 37 -8.89 -9.05 -7.61
N LYS A 38 -7.99 -8.07 -7.48
CA LYS A 38 -7.56 -7.19 -8.56
C LYS A 38 -6.05 -7.22 -8.67
N THR A 39 -5.54 -7.13 -9.89
CA THR A 39 -4.10 -6.94 -10.13
C THR A 39 -3.66 -5.58 -9.59
N VAL A 40 -2.59 -5.56 -8.79
CA VAL A 40 -2.01 -4.34 -8.24
C VAL A 40 -0.64 -4.11 -8.86
N ALA A 41 -0.51 -3.04 -9.64
CA ALA A 41 0.79 -2.56 -10.10
C ALA A 41 1.40 -1.63 -9.03
N MET A 42 2.68 -1.83 -8.72
CA MET A 42 3.43 -1.00 -7.77
C MET A 42 4.91 -0.94 -8.15
N GLY A 43 5.63 0.06 -7.65
CA GLY A 43 7.07 0.14 -7.82
C GLY A 43 7.82 -0.87 -6.95
N GLU A 44 9.06 -1.18 -7.31
CA GLU A 44 9.94 -2.12 -6.59
C GLU A 44 10.07 -1.77 -5.10
N LYS A 45 10.35 -0.50 -4.76
CA LYS A 45 10.51 -0.06 -3.38
C LYS A 45 9.24 -0.24 -2.54
N THR A 46 8.06 -0.01 -3.14
CA THR A 46 6.76 -0.26 -2.50
C THR A 46 6.57 -1.76 -2.25
N PHE A 47 6.91 -2.61 -3.22
CA PHE A 47 6.86 -4.06 -3.05
C PHE A 47 7.77 -4.52 -1.92
N LEU A 48 9.03 -4.05 -1.88
CA LEU A 48 9.98 -4.38 -0.83
C LEU A 48 9.52 -3.91 0.55
N SER A 49 8.96 -2.70 0.66
CA SER A 49 8.37 -2.18 1.90
C SER A 49 7.28 -3.11 2.45
N ILE A 50 6.34 -3.53 1.59
CA ILE A 50 5.26 -4.46 1.96
C ILE A 50 5.81 -5.84 2.31
N TYR A 51 6.76 -6.36 1.53
CA TYR A 51 7.36 -7.67 1.76
C TYR A 51 8.11 -7.70 3.09
N ASN A 52 8.92 -6.69 3.39
CA ASN A 52 9.64 -6.59 4.65
C ASN A 52 8.69 -6.50 5.85
N ARG A 53 7.56 -5.81 5.70
CA ARG A 53 6.54 -5.68 6.76
C ARG A 53 5.74 -6.96 6.98
N ASN A 54 5.32 -7.62 5.91
CA ASN A 54 4.39 -8.76 5.97
C ASN A 54 5.06 -10.12 5.86
N GLN A 55 6.34 -10.17 5.49
CA GLN A 55 7.12 -11.36 5.12
C GLN A 55 6.49 -12.16 3.97
N LYS A 56 5.63 -11.52 3.17
CA LYS A 56 4.95 -12.11 2.02
C LYS A 56 4.34 -11.03 1.11
N PRO A 57 4.11 -11.33 -0.19
CA PRO A 57 3.32 -10.49 -1.07
C PRO A 57 1.87 -10.30 -0.58
N LEU A 58 1.16 -9.33 -1.16
CA LEU A 58 -0.26 -9.13 -0.86
C LEU A 58 -1.07 -10.37 -1.29
N PRO A 59 -1.76 -11.07 -0.38
CA PRO A 59 -2.41 -12.33 -0.72
C PRO A 59 -3.63 -12.09 -1.62
N LYS A 60 -3.85 -12.89 -2.65
CA LYS A 60 -4.99 -12.75 -3.59
C LYS A 60 -4.96 -11.46 -4.43
N ARG A 61 -3.76 -11.07 -4.90
CA ARG A 61 -3.50 -9.99 -5.87
C ARG A 61 -2.34 -10.37 -6.78
#